data_AF-A0A8H6APD8-F1
#
_entry.id   AF-A0A8H6APD8-F1
#
_cell.length_a   1.000
_cell.length_b   1.000
_cell.length_c   1.000
_cell.angle_alpha   90.00
_cell.angle_beta   90.00
_cell.angle_gamma   90.00
#
_symmetry.space_group_name_H-M   'P 1'
#
loop_
_entity.id
_entity.type
_entity.pdbx_description
1 polymer ?
#
loop_
_entity_poly.entity_id
_entity_poly.type
_entity_poly.pdbx_seq_one_letter_code
_entity_poly.pdbx_strand_id
1 'polypeptide(L)'
;MATNQSSNEEDEALRESYNFVPVPSVYDHDIRFENRNTEELHHGILEAARLEHERVRNEAMRIFQITLIHEQQLRAQHEIRAEQERLRIEETRLKIEENRVNTERQSALAELKRRELEEAARKIPIVPPKPPTPPPVAEVPRAPVQTASNPLQNQSQPPLQQQQQQQQQQPPPQQNNNRGGGFGAPSQQTSQSRPPQQGNAFSQPQPQPQPQQQTNGFSNNQQQPQQPPKQPSAQPTPQQQPIPTSKPSASSRDHLLPGVERYVEIHKNLKQLRQYLVTEGKQNIPFKKMLGDYRRAIRQTVGQLTGERGANRECINKIVTLLGESLRTVQSPGIDPSNYMVSKPNPVQGAQNNGEQLPSLFIYLLNFFSKSIVSQFINEAGVRPEMADPVGVIAVSIFARDEFLWRGTSLIDILMAKMRVSIPVVFGLRGNDKTEEGRARIGWQRLDDGSWIDEQAHNNRMVGLAAGYAAISLRDFSKVKLTNPWPPTYYWRAMASIVSTPTEEASSTQYTALRSMIEGWEQRFIELYGVQAIAALRVALVDFPARAPPSAKVAAGSLSVLVDKLDRDKGLTLAY
;
A
#
# COMPACT_ATOMS: atom_id res chain seq x y z
N MET A 1 1.24 0.14 -47.27
CA MET A 1 -0.22 0.32 -47.35
C MET A 1 -0.80 -0.75 -48.27
N ALA A 2 -0.90 -2.01 -47.85
CA ALA A 2 -1.40 -3.12 -48.70
C ALA A 2 -1.77 -4.39 -47.88
N THR A 3 -2.36 -4.23 -46.68
CA THR A 3 -2.59 -5.34 -45.73
C THR A 3 -3.88 -5.22 -44.89
N ASN A 4 -4.71 -4.20 -45.14
CA ASN A 4 -5.81 -3.81 -44.24
C ASN A 4 -7.22 -3.87 -44.88
N GLN A 5 -7.39 -4.63 -45.96
CA GLN A 5 -8.69 -4.80 -46.64
C GLN A 5 -9.28 -6.21 -46.40
N SER A 6 -8.44 -7.26 -46.47
CA SER A 6 -8.86 -8.66 -46.33
C SER A 6 -9.54 -9.01 -44.99
N SER A 7 -9.35 -8.21 -43.92
CA SER A 7 -9.96 -8.45 -42.61
C SER A 7 -11.39 -7.88 -42.47
N ASN A 8 -11.79 -6.95 -43.34
CA ASN A 8 -13.12 -6.36 -43.29
C ASN A 8 -14.11 -7.15 -44.16
N GLU A 9 -13.66 -7.65 -45.31
CA GLU A 9 -14.50 -8.36 -46.27
C GLU A 9 -15.06 -9.68 -45.68
N GLU A 10 -14.31 -10.38 -44.82
CA GLU A 10 -14.80 -11.59 -44.13
C GLU A 10 -15.84 -11.26 -43.03
N ASP A 11 -15.66 -10.16 -42.30
CA ASP A 11 -16.56 -9.75 -41.20
C ASP A 11 -17.84 -9.04 -41.72
N GLU A 12 -17.81 -8.55 -42.97
CA GLU A 12 -18.95 -8.00 -43.71
C GLU A 12 -19.75 -9.12 -44.41
N ALA A 13 -19.08 -10.11 -45.02
CA ALA A 13 -19.72 -11.30 -45.59
C ALA A 13 -20.49 -12.15 -44.53
N LEU A 14 -20.00 -12.16 -43.28
CA LEU A 14 -20.68 -12.77 -42.13
C LEU A 14 -21.89 -11.97 -41.60
N ARG A 15 -22.17 -10.77 -42.14
CA ARG A 15 -23.33 -9.93 -41.79
C ARG A 15 -24.42 -9.89 -42.84
N GLU A 16 -24.07 -9.96 -44.14
CA GLU A 16 -25.06 -9.86 -45.22
C GLU A 16 -25.95 -11.11 -45.35
N SER A 17 -25.48 -12.27 -44.90
CA SER A 17 -26.19 -13.54 -45.07
C SER A 17 -27.03 -13.94 -43.85
N TYR A 18 -28.10 -13.19 -43.53
CA TYR A 18 -29.38 -13.77 -43.10
C TYR A 18 -30.52 -12.75 -43.18
N ASN A 19 -31.58 -13.09 -43.93
CA ASN A 19 -32.82 -12.31 -43.94
C ASN A 19 -33.41 -12.25 -42.51
N PHE A 20 -33.48 -11.05 -41.95
CA PHE A 20 -34.24 -10.79 -40.73
C PHE A 20 -35.74 -10.94 -41.04
N VAL A 21 -36.26 -12.16 -40.94
CA VAL A 21 -37.70 -12.41 -40.90
C VAL A 21 -38.16 -12.07 -39.49
N PRO A 22 -38.86 -10.93 -39.27
CA PRO A 22 -39.41 -10.65 -37.95
C PRO A 22 -40.46 -11.72 -37.66
N VAL A 23 -40.23 -12.53 -36.63
CA VAL A 23 -41.30 -13.34 -36.04
C VAL A 23 -42.38 -12.36 -35.59
N PRO A 24 -43.64 -12.48 -36.06
CA PRO A 24 -44.69 -11.54 -35.66
C PRO A 24 -44.82 -11.51 -34.14
N SER A 25 -45.02 -10.33 -33.56
CA SER A 25 -45.31 -10.21 -32.14
C SER A 25 -46.62 -10.95 -31.86
N VAL A 26 -46.53 -12.10 -31.18
CA VAL A 26 -47.72 -12.87 -30.74
C VAL A 26 -48.53 -12.06 -29.70
N TYR A 27 -47.93 -10.99 -29.17
CA TYR A 27 -48.61 -9.88 -28.52
C TYR A 27 -48.87 -8.75 -29.53
N ASP A 28 -49.78 -8.99 -30.48
CA ASP A 28 -50.58 -7.91 -31.06
C ASP A 28 -51.86 -7.81 -30.22
N HIS A 29 -52.17 -6.62 -29.71
CA HIS A 29 -53.05 -6.50 -28.54
C HIS A 29 -54.55 -6.56 -28.87
N ASP A 30 -54.92 -6.61 -30.15
CA ASP A 30 -56.30 -6.56 -30.65
C ASP A 30 -56.99 -7.94 -30.81
N ILE A 31 -56.45 -9.00 -30.19
CA ILE A 31 -57.17 -10.29 -30.07
C ILE A 31 -58.41 -10.10 -29.18
N ARG A 32 -59.56 -9.95 -29.86
CA ARG A 32 -60.90 -9.84 -29.27
C ARG A 32 -61.15 -10.94 -28.23
N PHE A 33 -61.90 -10.58 -27.18
CA PHE A 33 -62.09 -11.39 -25.97
C PHE A 33 -62.64 -12.81 -26.20
N GLU A 34 -63.24 -13.09 -27.36
CA GLU A 34 -63.95 -14.33 -27.67
C GLU A 34 -63.01 -15.52 -27.95
N ASN A 35 -61.80 -15.28 -28.48
CA ASN A 35 -60.88 -16.36 -28.93
C ASN A 35 -59.68 -16.64 -28.00
N ARG A 36 -59.67 -16.13 -26.76
CA ARG A 36 -58.50 -16.27 -25.86
C ARG A 36 -58.20 -17.70 -25.39
N ASN A 37 -59.15 -18.62 -25.51
CA ASN A 37 -59.04 -20.01 -25.03
C ASN A 37 -59.09 -21.04 -26.18
N THR A 38 -58.78 -20.66 -27.43
CA THR A 38 -58.74 -21.62 -28.53
C THR A 38 -57.47 -22.48 -28.45
N GLU A 39 -57.62 -23.78 -28.69
CA GLU A 39 -56.53 -24.76 -28.65
C GLU A 39 -55.42 -24.41 -29.66
N GLU A 40 -55.80 -23.91 -30.84
CA GLU A 40 -54.91 -23.41 -31.89
C GLU A 40 -54.01 -22.26 -31.41
N LEU A 41 -54.54 -21.30 -30.63
CA LEU A 41 -53.77 -20.19 -30.09
C LEU A 41 -52.73 -20.67 -29.08
N HIS A 42 -53.11 -21.62 -28.21
CA HIS A 42 -52.18 -22.22 -27.26
C HIS A 42 -51.08 -23.03 -27.96
N HIS A 43 -51.40 -23.78 -29.02
CA HIS A 43 -50.39 -24.47 -29.83
C HIS A 43 -49.43 -23.50 -30.53
N GLY A 44 -49.93 -22.41 -31.14
CA GLY A 44 -49.09 -21.40 -31.77
C GLY A 44 -48.15 -20.69 -30.77
N ILE A 45 -48.62 -20.39 -29.56
CA ILE A 45 -47.81 -19.82 -28.48
C ILE A 45 -46.72 -20.80 -28.02
N LEU A 46 -47.05 -22.10 -27.88
CA LEU A 46 -46.09 -23.13 -27.49
C LEU A 46 -45.02 -23.36 -28.58
N GLU A 47 -45.39 -23.33 -29.86
CA GLU A 47 -44.44 -23.44 -30.96
C GLU A 47 -43.54 -22.20 -31.08
N ALA A 48 -44.08 -20.98 -30.95
CA ALA A 48 -43.29 -19.76 -30.91
C ALA A 48 -42.28 -19.75 -29.75
N ALA A 49 -42.70 -20.20 -28.55
CA ALA A 49 -41.81 -20.36 -27.40
C ALA A 49 -40.72 -21.42 -27.64
N ARG A 50 -41.05 -22.53 -28.32
CA ARG A 50 -40.10 -23.58 -28.71
C ARG A 50 -39.03 -23.04 -29.67
N LEU A 51 -39.44 -22.26 -30.68
CA LEU A 51 -38.55 -21.64 -31.66
C LEU A 51 -37.62 -20.60 -31.03
N GLU A 52 -38.12 -19.75 -30.13
CA GLU A 52 -37.27 -18.78 -29.43
C GLU A 52 -36.29 -19.46 -28.46
N HIS A 53 -36.70 -20.56 -27.80
CA HIS A 53 -35.77 -21.40 -27.02
C HIS A 53 -34.67 -22.02 -27.89
N GLU A 54 -34.98 -22.46 -29.11
CA GLU A 54 -33.96 -22.95 -30.06
C GLU A 54 -33.05 -21.82 -30.55
N ARG A 55 -33.58 -20.63 -30.83
CA ARG A 55 -32.80 -19.44 -31.21
C ARG A 55 -31.80 -19.04 -30.12
N VAL A 56 -32.26 -18.90 -28.87
CA VAL A 56 -31.42 -18.55 -27.72
C VAL A 56 -30.37 -19.63 -27.44
N ARG A 57 -30.72 -20.92 -27.58
CA ARG A 57 -29.78 -22.03 -27.44
C ARG A 57 -28.67 -21.98 -28.50
N ASN A 58 -29.01 -21.71 -29.76
CA ASN A 58 -28.05 -21.67 -30.85
C ASN A 58 -27.09 -20.48 -30.71
N GLU A 59 -27.59 -19.31 -30.30
CA GLU A 59 -26.72 -18.15 -30.03
C GLU A 59 -25.81 -18.38 -28.82
N ALA A 60 -26.31 -19.01 -27.74
CA ALA A 60 -25.47 -19.40 -26.60
C ALA A 60 -24.33 -20.36 -27.01
N MET A 61 -24.60 -21.30 -27.92
CA MET A 61 -23.57 -22.20 -28.48
C MET A 61 -22.54 -21.44 -29.33
N ARG A 62 -22.98 -20.48 -30.16
CA ARG A 62 -22.09 -19.60 -30.95
C ARG A 62 -21.17 -18.78 -30.04
N ILE A 63 -21.72 -18.11 -29.03
CA ILE A 63 -20.95 -17.30 -28.07
C ILE A 63 -19.95 -18.17 -27.30
N PHE A 64 -20.34 -19.38 -26.90
CA PHE A 64 -19.43 -20.32 -26.24
C PHE A 64 -18.24 -20.73 -27.13
N GLN A 65 -18.48 -21.03 -28.41
CA GLN A 65 -17.42 -21.36 -29.37
C GLN A 65 -16.45 -20.19 -29.59
N ILE A 66 -16.96 -18.97 -29.78
CA ILE A 66 -16.14 -17.76 -29.93
C ILE A 66 -15.30 -17.53 -28.67
N THR A 67 -15.89 -17.67 -27.48
CA THR A 67 -15.18 -17.52 -26.19
C THR A 67 -14.04 -18.54 -26.05
N LEU A 68 -14.28 -19.80 -26.44
CA LEU A 68 -13.28 -20.87 -26.38
C LEU A 68 -12.09 -20.62 -27.31
N ILE A 69 -12.35 -20.13 -28.54
CA ILE A 69 -11.30 -19.75 -29.50
C ILE A 69 -10.49 -18.57 -28.96
N HIS A 70 -11.15 -17.55 -28.41
CA HIS A 70 -10.48 -16.39 -27.83
C HIS A 70 -9.60 -16.77 -26.62
N GLU A 71 -10.05 -17.68 -25.76
CA GLU A 71 -9.24 -18.17 -24.64
C GLU A 71 -7.99 -18.93 -25.13
N GLN A 72 -8.10 -19.73 -26.19
CA GLN A 72 -6.96 -20.41 -26.81
C GLN A 72 -5.95 -19.40 -27.40
N GLN A 73 -6.42 -18.36 -28.09
CA GLN A 73 -5.56 -17.29 -28.62
C GLN A 73 -4.83 -16.54 -27.50
N LEU A 74 -5.52 -16.19 -26.41
CA LEU A 74 -4.90 -15.54 -25.24
C LEU A 74 -3.83 -16.44 -24.59
N ARG A 75 -4.11 -17.74 -24.42
CA ARG A 75 -3.14 -18.71 -23.89
C ARG A 75 -1.88 -18.76 -24.75
N ALA A 76 -2.02 -18.84 -26.08
CA ALA A 76 -0.88 -18.83 -27.01
C ALA A 76 -0.07 -17.52 -26.95
N GLN A 77 -0.74 -16.35 -26.88
CA GLN A 77 -0.07 -15.06 -26.72
C GLN A 77 0.70 -14.95 -25.39
N HIS A 78 0.16 -15.51 -24.31
CA HIS A 78 0.85 -15.57 -23.01
C HIS A 78 2.09 -16.46 -23.05
N GLU A 79 2.03 -17.59 -23.76
CA GLU A 79 3.17 -18.51 -23.93
C GLU A 79 4.29 -17.87 -24.76
N ILE A 80 3.97 -17.27 -25.91
CA ILE A 80 4.91 -16.51 -26.75
C ILE A 80 5.59 -15.39 -25.95
N ARG A 81 4.83 -14.64 -25.13
CA ARG A 81 5.37 -13.56 -24.29
C ARG A 81 6.31 -14.08 -23.21
N ALA A 82 6.02 -15.24 -22.62
CA ALA A 82 6.86 -15.88 -21.61
C ALA A 82 8.16 -16.44 -22.22
N GLU A 83 8.11 -16.96 -23.46
CA GLU A 83 9.29 -17.40 -24.19
C GLU A 83 10.19 -16.23 -24.62
N GLN A 84 9.62 -15.15 -25.15
CA GLN A 84 10.37 -13.92 -25.49
C GLN A 84 11.12 -13.34 -24.28
N GLU A 85 10.50 -13.33 -23.10
CA GLU A 85 11.16 -12.84 -21.89
C GLU A 85 12.24 -13.81 -21.37
N ARG A 86 12.05 -15.13 -21.52
CA ARG A 86 13.12 -16.12 -21.27
C ARG A 86 14.33 -15.90 -22.20
N LEU A 87 14.10 -15.65 -23.49
CA LEU A 87 15.16 -15.38 -24.45
C LEU A 87 15.95 -14.10 -24.10
N ARG A 88 15.28 -13.03 -23.67
CA ARG A 88 15.94 -11.81 -23.16
C ARG A 88 16.80 -12.05 -21.92
N ILE A 89 16.33 -12.88 -20.99
CA ILE A 89 17.08 -13.24 -19.78
C ILE A 89 18.34 -14.04 -20.14
N GLU A 90 18.24 -14.99 -21.07
CA GLU A 90 19.42 -15.76 -21.50
C GLU A 90 20.38 -14.92 -22.37
N GLU A 91 19.87 -14.03 -23.24
CA GLU A 91 20.69 -13.05 -23.97
C GLU A 91 21.50 -12.14 -23.03
N THR A 92 20.84 -11.57 -22.01
CA THR A 92 21.52 -10.67 -21.06
C THR A 92 22.52 -11.41 -20.20
N ARG A 93 22.24 -12.66 -19.83
CA ARG A 93 23.19 -13.57 -19.16
C ARG A 93 24.41 -13.88 -20.04
N LEU A 94 24.21 -14.21 -21.32
CA LEU A 94 25.28 -14.45 -22.29
C LEU A 94 26.15 -13.21 -22.49
N LYS A 95 25.53 -12.02 -22.61
CA LYS A 95 26.25 -10.73 -22.70
C LYS A 95 27.07 -10.43 -21.44
N ILE A 96 26.60 -10.80 -20.24
CA ILE A 96 27.39 -10.67 -19.00
C ILE A 96 28.59 -11.62 -19.00
N GLU A 97 28.40 -12.87 -19.43
CA GLU A 97 29.48 -13.87 -19.49
C GLU A 97 30.53 -13.53 -20.55
N GLU A 98 30.11 -13.08 -21.74
CA GLU A 98 31.01 -12.58 -22.79
C GLU A 98 31.87 -11.40 -22.29
N ASN A 99 31.26 -10.43 -21.60
CA ASN A 99 32.00 -9.32 -21.00
C ASN A 99 33.00 -9.81 -19.93
N ARG A 100 32.67 -10.85 -19.15
CA ARG A 100 33.58 -11.47 -18.18
C ARG A 100 34.79 -12.10 -18.87
N VAL A 101 34.57 -12.93 -19.88
CA VAL A 101 35.65 -13.60 -20.64
C VAL A 101 36.51 -12.59 -21.39
N ASN A 102 35.93 -11.55 -21.99
CA ASN A 102 36.70 -10.48 -22.64
C ASN A 102 37.55 -9.68 -21.64
N THR A 103 37.03 -9.41 -20.44
CA THR A 103 37.79 -8.73 -19.36
C THR A 103 38.97 -9.60 -18.89
N GLU A 104 38.74 -10.90 -18.67
CA GLU A 104 39.79 -11.85 -18.27
C GLU A 104 40.88 -11.97 -19.35
N ARG A 105 40.48 -12.06 -20.63
CA ARG A 105 41.40 -12.09 -21.77
C ARG A 105 42.25 -10.81 -21.89
N GLN A 106 41.66 -9.64 -21.66
CA GLN A 106 42.42 -8.38 -21.62
C GLN A 106 43.41 -8.35 -20.45
N SER A 107 43.01 -8.83 -19.27
CA SER A 107 43.90 -8.93 -18.10
C SER A 107 45.07 -9.89 -18.33
N ALA A 108 44.84 -11.02 -19.00
CA ALA A 108 45.89 -11.98 -19.36
C ALA A 108 46.91 -11.40 -20.36
N LEU A 109 46.44 -10.64 -21.36
CA LEU A 109 47.31 -9.94 -22.32
C LEU A 109 48.13 -8.83 -21.64
N ALA A 110 47.55 -8.10 -20.69
CA ALA A 110 48.26 -7.09 -19.90
C ALA A 110 49.35 -7.71 -19.02
N GLU A 111 49.08 -8.87 -18.40
CA GLU A 111 50.06 -9.60 -17.59
C GLU A 111 51.22 -10.16 -18.42
N LEU A 112 50.96 -10.70 -19.62
CA LEU A 112 52.02 -11.13 -20.54
C LEU A 112 52.93 -9.96 -20.93
N LYS A 113 52.35 -8.82 -21.31
CA LYS A 113 53.11 -7.61 -21.65
C LYS A 113 53.91 -7.05 -20.48
N ARG A 114 53.43 -7.21 -19.24
CA ARG A 114 54.17 -6.84 -18.02
C ARG A 114 55.43 -7.69 -17.84
N ARG A 115 55.35 -9.01 -18.12
CA ARG A 115 56.50 -9.93 -18.04
C ARG A 115 57.53 -9.68 -19.13
N GLU A 116 57.08 -9.44 -20.36
CA GLU A 116 57.96 -9.09 -21.49
C GLU A 116 58.83 -7.86 -21.19
N LEU A 117 58.25 -6.83 -20.55
CA LEU A 117 58.98 -5.64 -20.11
C LEU A 117 59.98 -5.93 -18.98
N GLU A 118 59.68 -6.85 -18.07
CA GLU A 118 60.63 -7.26 -17.02
C GLU A 118 61.79 -8.09 -17.59
N GLU A 119 61.51 -9.02 -18.51
CA GLU A 119 62.53 -9.82 -19.19
C GLU A 119 63.44 -8.96 -20.09
N ALA A 120 62.88 -7.95 -20.77
CA ALA A 120 63.65 -6.96 -21.50
C ALA A 120 64.59 -6.16 -20.58
N ALA A 121 64.11 -5.73 -19.41
CA ALA A 121 64.91 -5.01 -18.42
C ALA A 121 66.03 -5.85 -17.78
N ARG A 122 65.93 -7.19 -17.80
CA ARG A 122 66.94 -8.11 -17.26
C ARG A 122 68.11 -8.41 -18.23
N LYS A 123 68.07 -7.99 -19.50
CA LYS A 123 69.15 -8.22 -20.48
C LYS A 123 70.24 -7.14 -20.43
N ILE A 124 71.30 -7.41 -19.66
CA ILE A 124 72.49 -6.56 -19.55
C ILE A 124 73.51 -6.86 -20.68
N PRO A 125 74.10 -5.87 -21.36
CA PRO A 125 75.11 -6.08 -22.42
C PRO A 125 76.44 -6.70 -21.97
N ILE A 126 77.15 -7.33 -22.93
CA ILE A 126 78.42 -8.04 -22.72
C ILE A 126 79.63 -7.08 -22.69
N VAL A 127 80.63 -7.38 -21.86
CA VAL A 127 81.84 -6.57 -21.64
C VAL A 127 83.06 -7.13 -22.42
N PRO A 128 83.81 -6.32 -23.19
CA PRO A 128 85.05 -6.73 -23.87
C PRO A 128 86.29 -6.84 -22.93
N PRO A 129 87.32 -7.65 -23.28
CA PRO A 129 88.48 -7.92 -22.43
C PRO A 129 89.69 -6.96 -22.57
N LYS A 130 90.63 -7.08 -21.62
CA LYS A 130 92.01 -6.51 -21.56
C LYS A 130 93.04 -7.63 -21.85
N PRO A 131 94.37 -7.41 -22.05
CA PRO A 131 95.29 -6.33 -21.62
C PRO A 131 96.11 -5.73 -22.82
N PRO A 132 97.31 -5.08 -22.73
CA PRO A 132 98.20 -4.79 -21.59
C PRO A 132 98.75 -3.33 -21.50
N THR A 133 100.06 -3.13 -21.76
CA THR A 133 100.99 -2.07 -21.25
C THR A 133 102.28 -2.06 -22.10
N PRO A 134 103.26 -1.12 -21.96
CA PRO A 134 103.39 0.11 -21.15
C PRO A 134 103.55 1.34 -22.13
N PRO A 135 104.36 2.44 -21.95
CA PRO A 135 105.15 2.97 -20.83
C PRO A 135 104.84 4.51 -20.58
N PRO A 136 105.75 5.51 -20.34
CA PRO A 136 105.40 6.66 -19.47
C PRO A 136 105.70 8.09 -20.01
N VAL A 137 105.44 9.13 -19.18
CA VAL A 137 106.33 10.28 -18.82
C VAL A 137 105.58 11.61 -18.53
N ALA A 138 105.79 12.14 -17.32
CA ALA A 138 105.85 13.55 -16.86
C ALA A 138 104.67 14.58 -17.02
N GLU A 139 104.21 15.06 -15.85
CA GLU A 139 104.33 16.47 -15.36
C GLU A 139 103.36 17.65 -15.66
N VAL A 140 102.48 17.87 -14.67
CA VAL A 140 102.11 19.16 -13.99
C VAL A 140 101.39 20.30 -14.82
N PRO A 141 101.08 21.54 -14.33
CA PRO A 141 99.66 21.90 -14.10
C PRO A 141 99.13 23.30 -14.54
N ARG A 142 97.83 23.51 -14.22
CA ARG A 142 97.08 24.77 -13.88
C ARG A 142 96.05 25.27 -14.91
N ALA A 143 94.93 25.75 -14.37
CA ALA A 143 93.89 26.55 -15.02
C ALA A 143 94.24 28.07 -14.94
N PRO A 144 93.46 29.02 -15.52
CA PRO A 144 92.21 29.45 -14.86
C PRO A 144 91.07 30.09 -15.74
N VAL A 145 89.90 30.35 -15.12
CA VAL A 145 89.03 31.55 -15.27
C VAL A 145 88.17 31.82 -16.55
N GLN A 146 86.84 31.68 -16.37
CA GLN A 146 85.69 32.58 -16.68
C GLN A 146 85.17 32.94 -18.12
N THR A 147 83.89 32.55 -18.33
CA THR A 147 82.70 33.31 -18.86
C THR A 147 82.52 33.86 -20.29
N ALA A 148 81.25 33.83 -20.72
CA ALA A 148 80.57 34.55 -21.83
C ALA A 148 80.82 33.99 -23.26
N SER A 149 79.93 34.13 -24.27
CA SER A 149 78.66 34.89 -24.41
C SER A 149 77.64 34.22 -25.38
N ASN A 150 76.44 34.84 -25.55
CA ASN A 150 75.33 34.50 -26.48
C ASN A 150 75.59 35.10 -27.91
N PRO A 151 74.80 34.91 -29.02
CA PRO A 151 73.31 35.07 -29.07
C PRO A 151 72.44 34.38 -30.20
N LEU A 152 71.11 34.36 -29.94
CA LEU A 152 69.89 34.55 -30.80
C LEU A 152 69.84 34.44 -32.35
N GLN A 153 68.74 33.83 -32.85
CA GLN A 153 67.70 34.36 -33.79
C GLN A 153 66.44 33.43 -33.71
N ASN A 154 65.19 33.88 -33.49
CA ASN A 154 64.18 34.58 -34.34
C ASN A 154 63.73 33.81 -35.60
N GLN A 155 62.44 33.68 -35.99
CA GLN A 155 61.11 34.09 -35.45
C GLN A 155 60.01 33.18 -36.12
N SER A 156 58.67 33.19 -35.93
CA SER A 156 57.63 34.08 -35.34
C SER A 156 56.43 33.21 -34.83
N GLN A 157 55.57 33.57 -33.85
CA GLN A 157 54.43 34.54 -33.76
C GLN A 157 53.09 34.12 -34.46
N PRO A 158 51.87 34.44 -33.92
CA PRO A 158 50.59 33.78 -34.25
C PRO A 158 49.61 34.62 -35.15
N PRO A 159 48.37 35.11 -34.80
CA PRO A 159 47.87 35.62 -33.48
C PRO A 159 46.38 35.34 -33.05
N LEU A 160 46.14 35.23 -31.72
CA LEU A 160 44.95 35.74 -30.94
C LEU A 160 43.54 35.08 -31.14
N GLN A 161 42.50 35.22 -30.27
CA GLN A 161 42.10 36.14 -29.16
C GLN A 161 40.91 35.51 -28.34
N GLN A 162 40.45 35.81 -27.09
CA GLN A 162 40.93 36.35 -25.79
C GLN A 162 39.91 36.03 -24.64
N GLN A 163 40.37 35.71 -23.40
CA GLN A 163 39.78 36.09 -22.07
C GLN A 163 38.36 35.58 -21.64
N GLN A 164 37.91 35.59 -20.35
CA GLN A 164 38.47 36.05 -19.04
C GLN A 164 38.01 35.18 -17.82
N GLN A 165 38.19 35.65 -16.56
CA GLN A 165 38.14 34.87 -15.29
C GLN A 165 37.19 35.46 -14.20
N GLN A 166 36.74 34.62 -13.26
CA GLN A 166 36.74 34.79 -11.76
C GLN A 166 36.10 33.52 -11.11
N GLN A 167 36.72 32.79 -10.17
CA GLN A 167 36.85 33.00 -8.70
C GLN A 167 35.49 33.12 -7.95
N GLN A 168 35.18 32.46 -6.83
CA GLN A 168 35.83 31.46 -5.92
C GLN A 168 34.67 30.71 -5.15
N GLN A 169 34.74 29.87 -4.08
CA GLN A 169 35.74 29.44 -3.07
C GLN A 169 35.31 28.09 -2.37
N GLN A 170 36.13 27.59 -1.43
CA GLN A 170 35.79 26.71 -0.27
C GLN A 170 35.59 25.18 -0.45
N PRO A 171 35.81 24.34 0.62
CA PRO A 171 36.49 23.02 0.47
C PRO A 171 35.62 21.75 0.67
N PRO A 172 36.18 20.54 0.44
CA PRO A 172 35.42 19.28 0.35
C PRO A 172 35.33 18.44 1.65
N PRO A 173 34.26 17.63 1.82
CA PRO A 173 34.22 16.52 2.78
C PRO A 173 34.89 15.25 2.21
N GLN A 174 35.36 14.37 3.10
CA GLN A 174 36.13 13.17 2.73
C GLN A 174 35.26 11.95 2.43
N GLN A 175 35.80 11.05 1.60
CA GLN A 175 35.33 9.66 1.46
C GLN A 175 35.66 8.86 2.73
N ASN A 176 34.85 7.85 3.07
CA ASN A 176 35.33 6.47 2.86
C ASN A 176 34.20 5.42 2.78
N ASN A 177 34.53 4.33 2.09
CA ASN A 177 33.91 3.00 2.20
C ASN A 177 34.31 2.36 3.58
N ASN A 178 33.81 1.20 4.03
CA ASN A 178 33.62 -0.03 3.26
C ASN A 178 32.69 -1.07 3.93
N ARG A 179 32.48 -2.18 3.22
CA ARG A 179 31.60 -3.32 3.51
C ARG A 179 32.23 -4.38 4.42
N GLY A 180 31.38 -5.08 5.18
CA GLY A 180 31.58 -6.47 5.65
C GLY A 180 32.60 -6.68 6.79
N GLY A 181 32.58 -7.81 7.50
CA GLY A 181 31.56 -8.87 7.52
C GLY A 181 32.14 -10.26 7.81
N GLY A 182 31.66 -10.93 8.86
CA GLY A 182 31.91 -12.36 9.12
C GLY A 182 32.51 -12.70 10.50
N PHE A 183 31.91 -13.72 11.13
CA PHE A 183 32.48 -14.68 12.11
C PHE A 183 33.46 -14.23 13.21
N GLY A 184 33.08 -14.42 14.48
CA GLY A 184 34.02 -14.37 15.61
C GLY A 184 33.37 -14.46 17.00
N ALA A 185 33.51 -15.61 17.66
CA ALA A 185 33.27 -15.85 19.09
C ALA A 185 34.13 -17.07 19.51
N PRO A 186 34.35 -17.40 20.81
CA PRO A 186 33.88 -16.73 22.04
C PRO A 186 34.95 -16.51 23.15
N SER A 187 34.72 -15.52 24.01
CA SER A 187 35.24 -15.42 25.41
C SER A 187 34.14 -14.72 26.24
N GLN A 188 33.76 -15.05 27.48
CA GLN A 188 34.54 -15.25 28.72
C GLN A 188 35.44 -14.02 29.05
N GLN A 189 35.45 -13.45 30.26
CA GLN A 189 34.96 -13.94 31.56
C GLN A 189 34.53 -12.76 32.49
N THR A 190 34.00 -13.12 33.67
CA THR A 190 33.86 -12.39 34.96
C THR A 190 34.58 -11.03 35.15
N SER A 191 34.07 -10.04 35.91
CA SER A 191 33.43 -10.10 37.25
C SER A 191 32.46 -8.91 37.49
N GLN A 192 31.48 -8.97 38.42
CA GLN A 192 31.48 -8.39 39.80
C GLN A 192 32.07 -6.96 39.93
N SER A 193 31.51 -6.02 40.73
CA SER A 193 30.70 -6.18 41.95
C SER A 193 29.57 -5.12 42.12
N ARG A 194 29.13 -4.85 43.37
CA ARG A 194 27.85 -4.17 43.75
C ARG A 194 28.06 -2.72 44.31
N PRO A 195 26.98 -1.95 44.62
CA PRO A 195 27.02 -0.49 44.93
C PRO A 195 27.10 -0.27 46.49
N PRO A 196 26.63 0.82 47.21
CA PRO A 196 25.52 1.79 46.97
C PRO A 196 25.71 3.27 47.47
N GLN A 197 24.61 4.07 47.43
CA GLN A 197 24.33 5.29 48.24
C GLN A 197 25.20 6.56 47.96
N GLN A 198 24.85 7.83 48.27
CA GLN A 198 23.61 8.54 48.68
C GLN A 198 23.77 10.09 48.48
N GLY A 199 22.67 10.88 48.41
CA GLY A 199 22.60 12.23 49.02
C GLY A 199 22.48 13.51 48.13
N ASN A 200 21.55 14.39 48.55
CA ASN A 200 21.48 15.89 48.54
C ASN A 200 21.81 16.70 47.25
N ALA A 201 20.90 17.48 46.63
CA ALA A 201 20.18 18.72 47.05
C ALA A 201 20.93 20.07 46.84
N PHE A 202 20.17 21.19 46.75
CA PHE A 202 20.56 22.62 46.54
C PHE A 202 20.88 23.04 45.07
N SER A 203 20.58 24.24 44.55
CA SER A 203 19.99 25.50 45.11
C SER A 203 19.23 26.37 44.06
N GLN A 204 18.44 27.37 44.51
CA GLN A 204 17.93 28.51 43.71
C GLN A 204 18.85 29.76 43.80
N PRO A 205 18.62 30.81 42.99
CA PRO A 205 18.16 32.09 43.57
C PRO A 205 17.11 32.90 42.75
N GLN A 206 16.72 34.08 43.29
CA GLN A 206 15.68 35.06 42.87
C GLN A 206 16.30 36.50 43.00
N PRO A 207 15.63 37.71 42.96
CA PRO A 207 14.25 38.12 42.56
C PRO A 207 14.09 39.48 41.78
N GLN A 208 12.84 39.79 41.34
CA GLN A 208 12.17 41.13 41.24
C GLN A 208 12.72 42.24 40.28
N PRO A 209 12.00 43.40 40.04
CA PRO A 209 10.76 43.95 40.64
C PRO A 209 9.57 44.26 39.67
N GLN A 210 8.62 45.13 40.09
CA GLN A 210 7.27 45.39 39.55
C GLN A 210 7.05 46.91 39.25
N PRO A 211 5.95 47.39 38.60
CA PRO A 211 4.82 47.99 39.39
C PRO A 211 3.39 48.07 38.75
N GLN A 212 2.34 47.91 39.59
CA GLN A 212 1.06 48.69 39.72
C GLN A 212 0.07 48.87 38.50
N GLN A 213 -1.23 49.25 38.61
CA GLN A 213 -2.09 49.78 39.72
C GLN A 213 -3.65 49.59 39.48
N GLN A 214 -4.48 49.78 40.53
CA GLN A 214 -5.96 50.05 40.60
C GLN A 214 -6.99 48.97 40.12
N THR A 215 -8.18 48.63 40.69
CA THR A 215 -9.03 48.95 41.89
C THR A 215 -10.36 49.74 41.71
N ASN A 216 -11.41 49.30 42.45
CA ASN A 216 -12.80 49.85 42.65
C ASN A 216 -13.92 49.28 41.73
N GLY A 217 -15.20 49.18 42.16
CA GLY A 217 -15.74 49.28 43.53
C GLY A 217 -17.27 49.57 43.66
N PHE A 218 -18.01 48.66 44.32
CA PHE A 218 -19.27 48.84 45.08
C PHE A 218 -20.66 49.15 44.44
N SER A 219 -21.64 48.38 44.95
CA SER A 219 -22.95 48.80 45.50
C SER A 219 -24.28 48.55 44.76
N ASN A 220 -25.34 48.56 45.58
CA ASN A 220 -26.64 47.89 45.42
C ASN A 220 -27.77 48.84 45.81
N ASN A 221 -28.97 48.78 45.19
CA ASN A 221 -30.23 49.13 45.86
C ASN A 221 -31.51 48.61 45.15
N GLN A 222 -32.68 48.76 45.79
CA GLN A 222 -33.95 48.05 45.48
C GLN A 222 -35.21 48.95 45.67
N GLN A 223 -36.40 48.44 45.28
CA GLN A 223 -37.80 48.91 45.56
C GLN A 223 -38.39 49.97 44.56
N GLN A 224 -39.40 49.64 43.71
CA GLN A 224 -40.88 49.56 43.92
C GLN A 224 -41.61 50.90 44.18
N PRO A 225 -42.96 51.04 43.97
CA PRO A 225 -43.88 50.37 43.01
C PRO A 225 -44.96 51.31 42.36
N GLN A 226 -45.75 50.86 41.37
CA GLN A 226 -47.18 51.25 41.13
C GLN A 226 -47.88 50.41 40.03
N GLN A 227 -49.21 50.50 39.89
CA GLN A 227 -50.05 49.70 38.96
C GLN A 227 -50.88 50.58 37.95
N PRO A 228 -51.99 50.16 37.28
CA PRO A 228 -52.21 50.42 35.84
C PRO A 228 -53.32 51.48 35.58
N PRO A 229 -53.81 51.74 34.33
CA PRO A 229 -54.92 50.91 33.79
C PRO A 229 -55.15 50.90 32.23
N LYS A 230 -56.18 50.15 31.81
CA LYS A 230 -57.00 50.22 30.55
C LYS A 230 -56.47 49.65 29.22
N GLN A 231 -57.33 48.82 28.60
CA GLN A 231 -57.38 48.49 27.16
C GLN A 231 -58.26 49.52 26.41
N PRO A 232 -58.34 49.47 25.06
CA PRO A 232 -59.46 48.76 24.43
C PRO A 232 -59.10 47.82 23.25
N SER A 233 -60.10 47.05 22.81
CA SER A 233 -60.16 46.08 21.68
C SER A 233 -59.91 46.72 20.29
N ALA A 234 -59.60 46.03 19.17
CA ALA A 234 -60.26 44.81 18.65
C ALA A 234 -59.58 44.12 17.43
N GLN A 235 -59.76 42.79 17.34
CA GLN A 235 -59.95 41.97 16.10
C GLN A 235 -58.77 41.77 15.08
N PRO A 236 -58.83 40.76 14.16
CA PRO A 236 -57.76 39.75 14.15
C PRO A 236 -57.03 39.51 12.81
N THR A 237 -55.95 38.71 12.87
CA THR A 237 -55.30 38.06 11.72
C THR A 237 -55.20 36.53 11.91
N PRO A 238 -55.04 35.72 10.84
CA PRO A 238 -55.36 34.29 10.88
C PRO A 238 -54.35 33.40 11.62
N GLN A 239 -54.86 32.25 12.10
CA GLN A 239 -54.05 31.20 12.71
C GLN A 239 -53.11 30.56 11.68
N GLN A 240 -51.80 30.60 11.94
CA GLN A 240 -50.88 29.64 11.33
C GLN A 240 -51.06 28.29 12.02
N GLN A 241 -51.32 27.24 11.24
CA GLN A 241 -51.29 25.87 11.73
C GLN A 241 -49.86 25.50 12.15
N PRO A 242 -49.66 24.76 13.26
CA PRO A 242 -48.33 24.30 13.63
C PRO A 242 -47.84 23.31 12.56
N ILE A 243 -46.76 23.70 11.86
CA ILE A 243 -46.06 22.80 10.92
C ILE A 243 -45.66 21.54 11.70
N PRO A 244 -46.04 20.33 11.26
CA PRO A 244 -45.66 19.11 11.96
C PRO A 244 -44.14 19.00 11.98
N THR A 245 -43.56 18.90 13.18
CA THR A 245 -42.12 18.75 13.36
C THR A 245 -41.66 17.45 12.70
N SER A 246 -41.06 17.59 11.52
CA SER A 246 -40.49 16.48 10.76
C SER A 246 -39.43 15.79 11.60
N LYS A 247 -39.75 14.59 12.10
CA LYS A 247 -38.77 13.70 12.73
C LYS A 247 -37.59 13.55 11.76
N PRO A 248 -36.32 13.70 12.21
CA PRO A 248 -35.18 13.60 11.32
C PRO A 248 -35.15 12.23 10.64
N SER A 249 -35.11 12.23 9.31
CA SER A 249 -35.20 11.02 8.48
C SER A 249 -34.08 10.04 8.81
N ALA A 250 -34.43 8.77 9.05
CA ALA A 250 -33.50 7.70 9.41
C ALA A 250 -32.74 7.13 8.20
N SER A 251 -32.13 7.99 7.38
CA SER A 251 -31.68 7.68 6.01
C SER A 251 -30.33 8.32 5.66
N SER A 252 -29.31 8.20 6.54
CA SER A 252 -28.03 8.91 6.38
C SER A 252 -26.76 8.09 6.68
N ARG A 253 -26.86 6.78 6.96
CA ARG A 253 -25.69 5.92 7.28
C ARG A 253 -25.43 4.78 6.31
N ASP A 254 -26.23 4.64 5.25
CA ASP A 254 -26.20 3.49 4.32
C ASP A 254 -24.88 3.36 3.54
N HIS A 255 -24.07 4.42 3.54
CA HIS A 255 -22.71 4.43 2.98
C HIS A 255 -21.65 3.84 3.93
N LEU A 256 -21.95 3.61 5.22
CA LEU A 256 -20.98 3.03 6.15
C LEU A 256 -20.90 1.51 6.00
N LEU A 257 -19.71 0.93 6.22
CA LEU A 257 -19.60 -0.53 6.31
C LEU A 257 -20.35 -1.05 7.56
N PRO A 258 -21.00 -2.23 7.51
CA PRO A 258 -21.71 -2.78 8.67
C PRO A 258 -20.80 -2.93 9.89
N GLY A 259 -21.27 -2.47 11.06
CA GLY A 259 -20.53 -2.59 12.33
C GLY A 259 -19.40 -1.57 12.56
N VAL A 260 -19.29 -0.53 11.73
CA VAL A 260 -18.21 0.47 11.78
C VAL A 260 -18.13 1.24 13.11
N GLU A 261 -19.24 1.41 13.83
CA GLU A 261 -19.24 1.96 15.19
C GLU A 261 -18.59 0.99 16.20
N ARG A 262 -18.93 -0.30 16.15
CA ARG A 262 -18.42 -1.35 17.05
C ARG A 262 -16.91 -1.53 16.96
N TYR A 263 -16.30 -1.25 15.79
CA TYR A 263 -14.84 -1.21 15.66
C TYR A 263 -14.14 -0.18 16.55
N VAL A 264 -14.80 0.91 16.97
CA VAL A 264 -14.25 1.86 17.95
C VAL A 264 -14.12 1.21 19.33
N GLU A 265 -15.16 0.48 19.74
CA GLU A 265 -15.23 -0.22 21.03
C GLU A 265 -14.22 -1.36 21.08
N ILE A 266 -14.15 -2.18 20.03
CA ILE A 266 -13.13 -3.22 19.88
C ILE A 266 -11.73 -2.59 20.00
N HIS A 267 -11.46 -1.46 19.34
CA HIS A 267 -10.16 -0.80 19.47
C HIS A 267 -9.86 -0.29 20.90
N LYS A 268 -10.87 0.17 21.64
CA LYS A 268 -10.78 0.55 23.06
C LYS A 268 -10.51 -0.68 23.96
N ASN A 269 -11.24 -1.76 23.77
CA ASN A 269 -11.08 -3.03 24.50
C ASN A 269 -9.67 -3.60 24.24
N LEU A 270 -9.19 -3.54 22.99
CA LEU A 270 -7.83 -3.92 22.61
C LEU A 270 -6.74 -2.98 23.16
N LYS A 271 -7.05 -1.73 23.56
CA LYS A 271 -6.14 -0.89 24.37
C LYS A 271 -6.12 -1.37 25.83
N GLN A 272 -7.29 -1.60 26.43
CA GLN A 272 -7.43 -2.06 27.82
C GLN A 272 -6.74 -3.41 28.05
N LEU A 273 -6.94 -4.41 27.17
CA LEU A 273 -6.28 -5.72 27.25
C LEU A 273 -4.74 -5.63 27.29
N ARG A 274 -4.14 -4.70 26.53
CA ARG A 274 -2.68 -4.49 26.57
C ARG A 274 -2.25 -3.85 27.88
N GLN A 275 -3.02 -2.90 28.41
CA GLN A 275 -2.71 -2.25 29.69
C GLN A 275 -2.84 -3.25 30.86
N TYR A 276 -3.85 -4.12 30.82
CA TYR A 276 -4.03 -5.22 31.77
C TYR A 276 -2.80 -6.15 31.77
N LEU A 277 -2.47 -6.80 30.65
CA LEU A 277 -1.37 -7.77 30.60
C LEU A 277 0.04 -7.15 30.84
N VAL A 278 0.23 -5.87 30.52
CA VAL A 278 1.44 -5.12 30.92
C VAL A 278 1.48 -4.86 32.43
N THR A 279 0.34 -4.76 33.09
CA THR A 279 0.22 -4.62 34.55
C THR A 279 0.43 -5.96 35.26
N GLU A 280 -0.18 -7.04 34.77
CA GLU A 280 0.10 -8.41 35.25
C GLU A 280 1.60 -8.75 35.13
N GLY A 281 2.23 -8.38 34.01
CA GLY A 281 3.67 -8.54 33.82
C GLY A 281 4.53 -7.71 34.79
N LYS A 282 4.03 -6.64 35.43
CA LYS A 282 4.78 -5.98 36.51
C LYS A 282 4.85 -6.85 37.76
N GLN A 283 3.84 -7.69 37.98
CA GLN A 283 3.78 -8.63 39.11
C GLN A 283 4.57 -9.91 38.83
N ASN A 284 4.49 -10.43 37.59
CA ASN A 284 5.17 -11.66 37.17
C ASN A 284 6.31 -11.37 36.17
N ILE A 285 7.56 -11.34 36.65
CA ILE A 285 8.75 -11.03 35.85
C ILE A 285 8.99 -12.06 34.72
N PRO A 286 8.95 -13.38 34.94
CA PRO A 286 8.98 -14.37 33.85
C PRO A 286 7.94 -14.12 32.75
N PHE A 287 6.68 -13.89 33.14
CA PHE A 287 5.59 -13.60 32.21
C PHE A 287 5.86 -12.33 31.39
N LYS A 288 6.37 -11.26 32.01
CA LYS A 288 6.76 -10.02 31.31
C LYS A 288 7.90 -10.21 30.32
N LYS A 289 8.90 -11.03 30.65
CA LYS A 289 9.99 -11.37 29.70
C LYS A 289 9.39 -12.07 28.49
N MET A 290 8.64 -13.15 28.73
CA MET A 290 7.95 -13.94 27.71
C MET A 290 7.01 -13.09 26.83
N LEU A 291 6.18 -12.22 27.43
CA LEU A 291 5.29 -11.28 26.76
C LEU A 291 6.05 -10.28 25.85
N GLY A 292 7.25 -9.88 26.27
CA GLY A 292 8.17 -9.06 25.48
C GLY A 292 8.83 -9.83 24.33
N ASP A 293 9.15 -11.10 24.55
CA ASP A 293 9.82 -11.98 23.59
C ASP A 293 8.87 -12.40 22.45
N TYR A 294 7.66 -12.89 22.76
CA TYR A 294 6.60 -13.14 21.75
C TYR A 294 6.33 -11.90 20.89
N ARG A 295 6.20 -10.73 21.52
CA ARG A 295 5.95 -9.46 20.82
C ARG A 295 7.11 -9.07 19.90
N ARG A 296 8.37 -9.29 20.33
CA ARG A 296 9.56 -9.06 19.51
C ARG A 296 9.61 -10.04 18.33
N ALA A 297 9.39 -11.33 18.58
CA ALA A 297 9.39 -12.37 17.56
C ALA A 297 8.33 -12.13 16.47
N ILE A 298 7.10 -11.75 16.84
CA ILE A 298 6.05 -11.37 15.87
C ILE A 298 6.47 -10.13 15.08
N ARG A 299 6.91 -9.04 15.73
CA ARG A 299 7.31 -7.81 15.03
C ARG A 299 8.47 -8.05 14.06
N GLN A 300 9.48 -8.82 14.46
CA GLN A 300 10.62 -9.16 13.61
C GLN A 300 10.16 -10.00 12.42
N THR A 301 9.36 -11.04 12.65
CA THR A 301 8.92 -11.96 11.58
C THR A 301 8.01 -11.26 10.55
N VAL A 302 7.13 -10.37 11.00
CA VAL A 302 6.34 -9.49 10.10
C VAL A 302 7.22 -8.43 9.40
N GLY A 303 8.44 -8.16 9.91
CA GLY A 303 9.45 -7.32 9.25
C GLY A 303 10.48 -8.07 8.41
N GLN A 304 10.32 -9.39 8.24
CA GLN A 304 11.16 -10.23 7.38
C GLN A 304 10.41 -10.67 6.10
N LEU A 305 9.25 -10.05 5.82
CA LEU A 305 8.42 -10.39 4.67
C LEU A 305 9.01 -9.79 3.38
N THR A 306 9.17 -10.62 2.34
CA THR A 306 9.66 -10.21 1.02
C THR A 306 8.55 -10.32 -0.04
N GLY A 307 8.74 -9.69 -1.20
CA GLY A 307 7.83 -9.82 -2.35
C GLY A 307 7.90 -11.18 -3.07
N GLU A 308 8.83 -12.06 -2.69
CA GLU A 308 9.09 -13.31 -3.42
C GLU A 308 8.01 -14.37 -3.16
N ARG A 309 7.51 -14.97 -4.24
CA ARG A 309 6.43 -15.96 -4.19
C ARG A 309 6.89 -17.22 -3.43
N GLY A 310 6.36 -17.39 -2.23
CA GLY A 310 6.59 -18.58 -1.38
C GLY A 310 7.66 -18.41 -0.29
N ALA A 311 8.56 -17.41 -0.40
CA ALA A 311 9.62 -17.16 0.59
C ALA A 311 9.05 -16.95 2.01
N ASN A 312 7.89 -16.30 2.11
CA ASN A 312 7.23 -15.99 3.37
C ASN A 312 6.65 -17.21 4.14
N ARG A 313 6.75 -18.44 3.62
CA ARG A 313 6.19 -19.65 4.25
C ARG A 313 6.73 -19.88 5.67
N GLU A 314 8.01 -19.64 5.89
CA GLU A 314 8.63 -19.78 7.22
C GLU A 314 8.15 -18.71 8.19
N CYS A 315 7.95 -17.47 7.70
CA CYS A 315 7.39 -16.38 8.49
C CYS A 315 5.94 -16.68 8.92
N ILE A 316 5.12 -17.23 8.02
CA ILE A 316 3.77 -17.71 8.33
C ILE A 316 3.84 -18.79 9.43
N ASN A 317 4.60 -19.87 9.20
CA ASN A 317 4.69 -20.99 10.14
C ASN A 317 5.20 -20.56 11.54
N LYS A 318 6.19 -19.67 11.59
CA LYS A 318 6.71 -19.12 12.85
C LYS A 318 5.65 -18.33 13.63
N ILE A 319 4.86 -17.50 12.96
CA ILE A 319 3.75 -16.76 13.61
C ILE A 319 2.63 -17.70 14.04
N VAL A 320 2.34 -18.76 13.27
CA VAL A 320 1.42 -19.83 13.67
C VAL A 320 1.88 -20.51 14.96
N THR A 321 3.15 -20.95 15.05
CA THR A 321 3.67 -21.60 16.27
C THR A 321 3.51 -20.71 17.49
N LEU A 322 3.93 -19.44 17.41
CA LEU A 322 3.82 -18.48 18.52
C LEU A 322 2.36 -18.24 18.96
N LEU A 323 1.42 -18.24 18.02
CA LEU A 323 -0.02 -18.11 18.32
C LEU A 323 -0.59 -19.41 18.91
N GLY A 324 -0.25 -20.58 18.36
CA GLY A 324 -0.67 -21.89 18.86
C GLY A 324 -0.19 -22.17 20.29
N GLU A 325 1.08 -21.85 20.58
CA GLU A 325 1.63 -21.88 21.95
C GLU A 325 0.81 -21.01 22.91
N SER A 326 0.48 -19.78 22.51
CA SER A 326 -0.31 -18.85 23.33
C SER A 326 -1.78 -19.23 23.51
N LEU A 327 -2.28 -20.16 22.70
CA LEU A 327 -3.65 -20.66 22.72
C LEU A 327 -3.78 -22.00 23.47
N ARG A 328 -2.77 -22.86 23.42
CA ARG A 328 -2.84 -24.25 23.94
C ARG A 328 -1.84 -24.57 25.05
N THR A 329 -0.66 -23.95 25.05
CA THR A 329 0.47 -24.34 25.91
C THR A 329 0.71 -23.36 27.06
N VAL A 330 0.65 -22.05 26.77
CA VAL A 330 0.98 -20.99 27.73
C VAL A 330 -0.29 -20.54 28.45
N GLN A 331 -0.38 -20.87 29.75
CA GLN A 331 -1.50 -20.44 30.57
C GLN A 331 -1.57 -18.91 30.70
N SER A 332 -2.75 -18.36 30.51
CA SER A 332 -3.09 -16.96 30.79
C SER A 332 -4.59 -16.85 31.11
N PRO A 333 -5.04 -15.80 31.81
CA PRO A 333 -6.46 -15.63 32.18
C PRO A 333 -7.38 -15.72 30.97
N GLY A 334 -8.51 -16.43 31.11
CA GLY A 334 -9.54 -16.53 30.08
C GLY A 334 -10.37 -15.25 29.95
N ILE A 335 -10.72 -14.86 28.73
CA ILE A 335 -11.55 -13.68 28.42
C ILE A 335 -12.58 -14.00 27.33
N ASP A 336 -13.77 -13.39 27.40
CA ASP A 336 -14.81 -13.54 26.37
C ASP A 336 -14.37 -12.85 25.05
N PRO A 337 -14.20 -13.59 23.94
CA PRO A 337 -13.73 -13.04 22.66
C PRO A 337 -14.70 -12.07 21.98
N SER A 338 -15.99 -12.09 22.31
CA SER A 338 -17.01 -11.22 21.68
C SER A 338 -16.79 -9.72 21.97
N ASN A 339 -16.00 -9.40 23.01
CA ASN A 339 -15.49 -8.05 23.27
C ASN A 339 -14.56 -7.52 22.16
N TYR A 340 -14.13 -8.39 21.24
CA TYR A 340 -13.19 -8.10 20.17
C TYR A 340 -13.77 -8.39 18.77
N MET A 341 -15.07 -8.65 18.68
CA MET A 341 -15.80 -8.95 17.45
C MET A 341 -17.01 -8.02 17.26
N VAL A 342 -17.47 -7.89 16.01
CA VAL A 342 -18.66 -7.11 15.63
C VAL A 342 -19.95 -7.81 16.07
N SER A 343 -19.98 -9.15 16.05
CA SER A 343 -21.07 -9.98 16.56
C SER A 343 -20.54 -11.15 17.40
N LYS A 344 -21.34 -11.66 18.35
CA LYS A 344 -21.01 -12.88 19.10
C LYS A 344 -21.55 -14.11 18.33
N PRO A 345 -20.70 -14.97 17.78
CA PRO A 345 -21.16 -16.21 17.16
C PRO A 345 -21.75 -17.18 18.20
N ASN A 346 -22.78 -17.91 17.78
CA ASN A 346 -23.28 -19.09 18.49
C ASN A 346 -22.28 -20.24 18.38
N PRO A 347 -22.24 -21.19 19.33
CA PRO A 347 -21.41 -22.40 19.20
C PRO A 347 -21.73 -23.18 17.91
N VAL A 348 -20.70 -23.73 17.27
CA VAL A 348 -20.82 -24.47 16.00
C VAL A 348 -20.24 -25.87 16.16
N GLN A 349 -21.04 -26.90 15.85
CA GLN A 349 -20.61 -28.29 15.95
C GLN A 349 -19.35 -28.54 15.10
N GLY A 350 -18.35 -29.21 15.70
CA GLY A 350 -17.06 -29.49 15.05
C GLY A 350 -16.03 -28.35 15.05
N ALA A 351 -16.39 -27.12 15.42
CA ALA A 351 -15.40 -26.03 15.53
C ALA A 351 -14.41 -26.26 16.69
N GLN A 352 -13.13 -26.02 16.46
CA GLN A 352 -12.06 -26.35 17.43
C GLN A 352 -12.17 -25.59 18.76
N ASN A 353 -12.57 -24.31 18.72
CA ASN A 353 -12.68 -23.45 19.90
C ASN A 353 -14.13 -22.99 20.10
N ASN A 354 -14.92 -23.70 20.91
CA ASN A 354 -16.34 -23.40 21.15
C ASN A 354 -16.66 -22.76 22.52
N GLY A 355 -15.77 -22.87 23.51
CA GLY A 355 -15.99 -22.37 24.87
C GLY A 355 -16.24 -20.86 24.95
N GLU A 356 -16.82 -20.39 26.05
CA GLU A 356 -17.14 -18.96 26.27
C GLU A 356 -15.90 -18.05 26.39
N GLN A 357 -14.70 -18.60 26.57
CA GLN A 357 -13.47 -17.85 26.79
C GLN A 357 -12.32 -18.36 25.91
N LEU A 358 -11.39 -17.46 25.59
CA LEU A 358 -10.07 -17.78 25.03
C LEU A 358 -8.95 -17.21 25.93
N PRO A 359 -7.72 -17.75 25.87
CA PRO A 359 -6.59 -17.21 26.60
C PRO A 359 -6.29 -15.75 26.22
N SER A 360 -6.19 -14.88 27.22
CA SER A 360 -5.90 -13.45 27.03
C SER A 360 -4.59 -13.17 26.29
N LEU A 361 -3.58 -14.04 26.46
CA LEU A 361 -2.32 -13.94 25.73
C LEU A 361 -2.51 -14.10 24.20
N PHE A 362 -3.32 -15.06 23.76
CA PHE A 362 -3.60 -15.30 22.34
C PHE A 362 -4.26 -14.08 21.68
N ILE A 363 -5.31 -13.53 22.29
CA ILE A 363 -5.98 -12.30 21.81
C ILE A 363 -4.99 -11.10 21.83
N TYR A 364 -4.11 -11.01 22.83
CA TYR A 364 -3.05 -10.00 22.90
C TYR A 364 -1.99 -10.16 21.80
N LEU A 365 -1.62 -11.38 21.42
CA LEU A 365 -0.68 -11.62 20.32
C LEU A 365 -1.33 -11.36 18.95
N LEU A 366 -2.60 -11.74 18.73
CA LEU A 366 -3.36 -11.32 17.54
C LEU A 366 -3.46 -9.79 17.43
N ASN A 367 -3.68 -9.10 18.56
CA ASN A 367 -3.71 -7.65 18.68
C ASN A 367 -2.35 -7.01 18.31
N PHE A 368 -1.24 -7.66 18.67
CA PHE A 368 0.11 -7.19 18.30
C PHE A 368 0.52 -7.54 16.86
N PHE A 369 0.20 -8.75 16.37
CA PHE A 369 0.32 -9.13 14.96
C PHE A 369 -0.40 -8.13 14.07
N SER A 370 -1.67 -7.86 14.38
CA SER A 370 -2.49 -6.87 13.66
C SER A 370 -1.91 -5.45 13.73
N LYS A 371 -1.24 -5.06 14.83
CA LYS A 371 -0.50 -3.79 14.88
C LYS A 371 0.72 -3.80 13.96
N SER A 372 1.45 -4.90 13.88
CA SER A 372 2.60 -5.04 12.98
C SER A 372 2.18 -5.03 11.51
N ILE A 373 1.08 -5.68 11.14
CA ILE A 373 0.50 -5.62 9.79
C ILE A 373 0.19 -4.17 9.38
N VAL A 374 -0.56 -3.43 10.21
CA VAL A 374 -0.88 -2.01 9.95
C VAL A 374 0.37 -1.13 9.87
N SER A 375 1.39 -1.40 10.70
CA SER A 375 2.67 -0.68 10.61
C SER A 375 3.47 -1.02 9.35
N GLN A 376 3.40 -2.24 8.81
CA GLN A 376 4.06 -2.56 7.54
C GLN A 376 3.37 -1.91 6.34
N PHE A 377 2.03 -1.88 6.33
CA PHE A 377 1.29 -1.12 5.34
C PHE A 377 1.69 0.36 5.36
N ILE A 378 1.77 1.00 6.53
CA ILE A 378 2.18 2.40 6.64
C ILE A 378 3.64 2.62 6.19
N ASN A 379 4.59 1.80 6.66
CA ASN A 379 6.01 2.08 6.49
C ASN A 379 6.58 1.62 5.14
N GLU A 380 6.26 0.40 4.72
CA GLU A 380 6.79 -0.18 3.48
C GLU A 380 5.85 0.10 2.32
N ALA A 381 4.56 -0.25 2.44
CA ALA A 381 3.62 -0.09 1.35
C ALA A 381 3.24 1.37 1.06
N GLY A 382 3.49 2.30 2.01
CA GLY A 382 3.37 3.74 1.79
C GLY A 382 4.45 4.35 0.89
N VAL A 383 5.51 3.60 0.59
CA VAL A 383 6.57 3.96 -0.37
C VAL A 383 6.59 3.00 -1.56
N ARG A 384 6.25 1.74 -1.34
CA ARG A 384 6.28 0.62 -2.30
C ARG A 384 4.97 -0.18 -2.24
N PRO A 385 3.88 0.27 -2.87
CA PRO A 385 2.55 -0.34 -2.75
C PRO A 385 2.52 -1.86 -3.05
N GLU A 386 3.42 -2.37 -3.88
CA GLU A 386 3.61 -3.79 -4.16
C GLU A 386 3.93 -4.62 -2.90
N MET A 387 4.59 -4.04 -1.89
CA MET A 387 4.87 -4.68 -0.61
C MET A 387 3.60 -4.93 0.23
N ALA A 388 2.44 -4.36 -0.15
CA ALA A 388 1.16 -4.72 0.46
C ALA A 388 0.76 -6.18 0.18
N ASP A 389 1.13 -6.76 -0.98
CA ASP A 389 0.71 -8.12 -1.35
C ASP A 389 1.19 -9.19 -0.35
N PRO A 390 2.50 -9.34 -0.05
CA PRO A 390 2.97 -10.34 0.92
C PRO A 390 2.45 -10.10 2.34
N VAL A 391 2.30 -8.84 2.75
CA VAL A 391 1.75 -8.47 4.07
C VAL A 391 0.27 -8.82 4.17
N GLY A 392 -0.51 -8.60 3.11
CA GLY A 392 -1.91 -9.00 3.01
C GLY A 392 -2.08 -10.53 2.97
N VAL A 393 -1.22 -11.25 2.25
CA VAL A 393 -1.21 -12.73 2.22
C VAL A 393 -1.06 -13.30 3.63
N ILE A 394 -0.05 -12.87 4.41
CA ILE A 394 0.12 -13.40 5.77
C ILE A 394 -1.02 -12.96 6.71
N ALA A 395 -1.56 -11.75 6.56
CA ALA A 395 -2.71 -11.30 7.34
C ALA A 395 -3.91 -12.25 7.18
N VAL A 396 -4.35 -12.51 5.94
CA VAL A 396 -5.48 -13.45 5.72
C VAL A 396 -5.10 -14.89 6.05
N SER A 397 -3.87 -15.34 5.78
CA SER A 397 -3.43 -16.72 6.04
C SER A 397 -3.42 -17.09 7.52
N ILE A 398 -3.18 -16.11 8.41
CA ILE A 398 -3.29 -16.31 9.86
C ILE A 398 -4.76 -16.26 10.30
N PHE A 399 -5.53 -15.26 9.86
CA PHE A 399 -6.92 -15.10 10.28
C PHE A 399 -7.90 -16.14 9.69
N ALA A 400 -7.51 -16.85 8.63
CA ALA A 400 -8.29 -17.92 8.02
C ALA A 400 -8.08 -19.32 8.64
N ARG A 401 -7.16 -19.47 9.61
CA ARG A 401 -6.82 -20.79 10.17
C ARG A 401 -7.89 -21.33 11.13
N ASP A 402 -8.40 -22.52 10.84
CA ASP A 402 -9.39 -23.27 11.66
C ASP A 402 -9.02 -23.35 13.15
N GLU A 403 -7.74 -23.52 13.46
CA GLU A 403 -7.21 -23.57 14.83
C GLU A 403 -7.30 -22.24 15.59
N PHE A 404 -7.44 -21.11 14.88
CA PHE A 404 -7.55 -19.76 15.43
C PHE A 404 -8.95 -19.16 15.30
N LEU A 405 -9.90 -19.88 14.69
CA LEU A 405 -11.31 -19.50 14.65
C LEU A 405 -11.96 -19.72 16.02
N TRP A 406 -12.83 -18.80 16.43
CA TRP A 406 -13.73 -19.00 17.57
C TRP A 406 -15.13 -19.29 17.03
N ARG A 407 -15.70 -20.45 17.40
CA ARG A 407 -17.03 -20.89 16.95
C ARG A 407 -17.19 -20.82 15.42
N GLY A 408 -16.18 -21.32 14.71
CA GLY A 408 -16.11 -21.29 13.24
C GLY A 408 -15.93 -19.90 12.62
N THR A 409 -15.81 -18.83 13.42
CA THR A 409 -15.73 -17.44 12.96
C THR A 409 -14.33 -16.86 13.18
N SER A 410 -13.86 -16.04 12.24
CA SER A 410 -12.53 -15.42 12.31
C SER A 410 -12.49 -14.24 13.28
N LEU A 411 -11.37 -14.08 13.99
CA LEU A 411 -11.06 -12.93 14.85
C LEU A 411 -10.48 -11.72 14.07
N ILE A 412 -10.68 -11.68 12.74
CA ILE A 412 -10.24 -10.62 11.81
C ILE A 412 -10.65 -9.19 12.24
N ASP A 413 -11.74 -9.07 13.01
CA ASP A 413 -12.21 -7.82 13.60
C ASP A 413 -11.13 -7.13 14.46
N ILE A 414 -10.18 -7.89 15.03
CA ILE A 414 -9.01 -7.36 15.77
C ILE A 414 -8.08 -6.52 14.88
N LEU A 415 -8.00 -6.86 13.58
CA LEU A 415 -7.28 -6.12 12.55
C LEU A 415 -8.16 -5.01 11.95
N MET A 416 -9.43 -5.28 11.65
CA MET A 416 -10.32 -4.29 11.05
C MET A 416 -10.64 -3.13 11.99
N ALA A 417 -10.69 -3.36 13.31
CA ALA A 417 -10.74 -2.31 14.32
C ALA A 417 -9.52 -1.35 14.29
N LYS A 418 -8.39 -1.77 13.70
CA LYS A 418 -7.22 -0.90 13.48
C LYS A 418 -7.27 -0.24 12.12
N MET A 419 -7.60 -0.99 11.05
CA MET A 419 -7.79 -0.43 9.70
C MET A 419 -8.82 0.71 9.74
N ARG A 420 -9.96 0.54 10.41
CA ARG A 420 -11.01 1.56 10.59
C ARG A 420 -10.58 2.82 11.37
N VAL A 421 -9.47 2.74 12.10
CA VAL A 421 -8.89 3.89 12.85
C VAL A 421 -7.71 4.50 12.09
N SER A 422 -6.96 3.71 11.33
CA SER A 422 -5.80 4.17 10.56
C SER A 422 -6.17 4.70 9.17
N ILE A 423 -7.18 4.12 8.50
CA ILE A 423 -7.74 4.54 7.21
C ILE A 423 -9.29 4.54 7.27
N PRO A 424 -9.93 5.51 7.94
CA PRO A 424 -11.39 5.55 8.10
C PRO A 424 -12.18 5.63 6.78
N VAL A 425 -11.57 6.18 5.71
CA VAL A 425 -12.25 6.43 4.42
C VAL A 425 -12.73 5.16 3.71
N VAL A 426 -12.01 4.04 3.82
CA VAL A 426 -12.45 2.75 3.23
C VAL A 426 -13.57 2.06 4.03
N PHE A 427 -13.92 2.62 5.19
CA PHE A 427 -15.08 2.24 5.99
C PHE A 427 -16.26 3.22 5.82
N GLY A 428 -16.12 4.20 4.92
CA GLY A 428 -17.13 5.20 4.59
C GLY A 428 -17.09 6.48 5.43
N LEU A 429 -16.11 6.67 6.31
CA LEU A 429 -16.01 7.92 7.07
C LEU A 429 -15.46 9.06 6.20
N ARG A 430 -16.20 10.17 6.16
CA ARG A 430 -15.90 11.38 5.38
C ARG A 430 -15.60 12.57 6.29
N GLY A 431 -14.84 13.55 5.82
CA GLY A 431 -14.52 14.74 6.60
C GLY A 431 -13.63 15.74 5.87
N ASN A 432 -13.72 17.00 6.25
CA ASN A 432 -13.02 18.11 5.61
C ASN A 432 -11.59 18.26 6.17
N ASP A 433 -10.59 18.04 5.33
CA ASP A 433 -9.14 18.09 5.64
C ASP A 433 -8.62 19.48 6.06
N LYS A 434 -9.41 20.54 5.89
CA LYS A 434 -9.14 21.90 6.42
C LYS A 434 -9.58 22.10 7.87
N THR A 435 -10.30 21.14 8.46
CA THR A 435 -10.82 21.21 9.83
C THR A 435 -10.14 20.20 10.74
N GLU A 436 -9.88 20.55 12.01
CA GLU A 436 -9.30 19.60 12.98
C GLU A 436 -10.18 18.35 13.18
N GLU A 437 -11.50 18.52 13.22
CA GLU A 437 -12.43 17.41 13.38
C GLU A 437 -12.44 16.51 12.12
N GLY A 438 -12.49 17.11 10.93
CA GLY A 438 -12.45 16.37 9.66
C GLY A 438 -11.14 15.59 9.50
N ARG A 439 -9.99 16.21 9.81
CA ARG A 439 -8.67 15.53 9.89
C ARG A 439 -8.71 14.31 10.81
N ALA A 440 -9.21 14.48 12.04
CA ALA A 440 -9.36 13.37 12.99
C ALA A 440 -10.28 12.25 12.45
N ARG A 441 -11.39 12.64 11.80
CA ARG A 441 -12.43 11.75 11.28
C ARG A 441 -11.95 10.93 10.06
N ILE A 442 -11.06 11.47 9.23
CA ILE A 442 -10.46 10.79 8.05
C ILE A 442 -9.07 10.16 8.31
N GLY A 443 -8.59 10.11 9.56
CA GLY A 443 -7.41 9.33 9.93
C GLY A 443 -6.06 10.05 9.78
N TRP A 444 -6.05 11.39 9.77
CA TRP A 444 -4.83 12.13 10.08
C TRP A 444 -4.33 11.75 11.47
N GLN A 445 -3.01 11.77 11.65
CA GLN A 445 -2.36 11.43 12.90
C GLN A 445 -1.80 12.70 13.52
N ARG A 446 -1.92 12.82 14.86
CA ARG A 446 -1.15 13.79 15.62
C ARG A 446 0.19 13.21 16.05
N LEU A 447 1.20 14.05 16.11
CA LEU A 447 2.51 13.78 16.72
C LEU A 447 2.42 13.89 18.25
N ASP A 448 3.50 13.54 18.95
CA ASP A 448 3.54 13.50 20.41
C ASP A 448 3.48 14.90 21.07
N ASP A 449 3.73 15.97 20.30
CA ASP A 449 3.54 17.37 20.67
C ASP A 449 2.08 17.88 20.46
N GLY A 450 1.21 17.03 19.89
CA GLY A 450 -0.17 17.36 19.55
C GLY A 450 -0.36 18.04 18.17
N SER A 451 0.72 18.35 17.46
CA SER A 451 0.65 18.86 16.07
C SER A 451 0.13 17.77 15.12
N TRP A 452 -0.34 18.16 13.93
CA TRP A 452 -0.65 17.20 12.86
C TRP A 452 0.61 16.80 12.11
N ILE A 453 0.69 15.53 11.67
CA ILE A 453 1.68 15.14 10.64
C ILE A 453 1.53 16.00 9.38
N ASP A 454 2.60 16.10 8.58
CA ASP A 454 2.55 16.77 7.29
C ASP A 454 1.67 16.00 6.27
N GLU A 455 1.28 16.71 5.21
CA GLU A 455 0.38 16.17 4.19
C GLU A 455 1.01 15.03 3.38
N GLN A 456 2.33 15.06 3.13
CA GLN A 456 3.00 13.99 2.39
C GLN A 456 3.07 12.70 3.24
N ALA A 457 3.41 12.79 4.52
CA ALA A 457 3.34 11.68 5.45
C ALA A 457 1.91 11.14 5.61
N HIS A 458 0.88 12.01 5.57
CA HIS A 458 -0.51 11.56 5.56
C HIS A 458 -0.83 10.80 4.26
N ASN A 459 -0.50 11.36 3.09
CA ASN A 459 -0.75 10.72 1.79
C ASN A 459 -0.01 9.38 1.66
N ASN A 460 1.26 9.29 2.06
CA ASN A 460 2.03 8.02 2.08
C ASN A 460 1.36 6.98 3.00
N ARG A 461 0.87 7.38 4.20
CA ARG A 461 0.07 6.49 5.06
C ARG A 461 -1.19 6.00 4.36
N MET A 462 -1.91 6.87 3.65
CA MET A 462 -3.15 6.51 2.94
C MET A 462 -2.89 5.53 1.80
N VAL A 463 -1.86 5.77 0.99
CA VAL A 463 -1.43 4.85 -0.09
C VAL A 463 -1.18 3.45 0.48
N GLY A 464 -0.28 3.34 1.45
CA GLY A 464 0.10 2.04 1.99
C GLY A 464 -1.03 1.28 2.68
N LEU A 465 -1.90 2.00 3.40
CA LEU A 465 -3.09 1.42 4.04
C LEU A 465 -4.19 1.03 3.04
N ALA A 466 -4.34 1.76 1.94
CA ALA A 466 -5.30 1.47 0.86
C ALA A 466 -4.88 0.24 0.06
N ALA A 467 -3.61 0.18 -0.37
CA ALA A 467 -3.02 -1.01 -0.98
C ALA A 467 -3.11 -2.22 -0.02
N GLY A 468 -2.86 -2.01 1.27
CA GLY A 468 -3.02 -3.03 2.31
C GLY A 468 -4.45 -3.54 2.49
N TYR A 469 -5.45 -2.66 2.36
CA TYR A 469 -6.87 -3.03 2.41
C TYR A 469 -7.28 -3.85 1.17
N ALA A 470 -6.82 -3.46 -0.03
CA ALA A 470 -6.99 -4.24 -1.25
C ALA A 470 -6.30 -5.63 -1.13
N ALA A 471 -5.08 -5.67 -0.58
CA ALA A 471 -4.31 -6.88 -0.31
C ALA A 471 -4.92 -7.85 0.71
N ILE A 472 -5.91 -7.42 1.48
CA ILE A 472 -6.67 -8.29 2.38
C ILE A 472 -7.99 -8.70 1.72
N SER A 473 -8.69 -7.78 1.08
CA SER A 473 -10.06 -7.98 0.59
C SER A 473 -10.16 -8.66 -0.79
N LEU A 474 -9.27 -8.38 -1.73
CA LEU A 474 -9.26 -8.99 -3.08
C LEU A 474 -8.48 -10.32 -3.10
N ARG A 475 -8.81 -11.20 -2.16
CA ARG A 475 -8.22 -12.54 -2.03
C ARG A 475 -9.17 -13.61 -2.53
N ASP A 476 -8.78 -14.29 -3.60
CA ASP A 476 -9.40 -15.54 -4.04
C ASP A 476 -9.13 -16.65 -3.01
N PHE A 477 -10.19 -17.29 -2.53
CA PHE A 477 -10.15 -18.46 -1.66
C PHE A 477 -10.81 -19.70 -2.32
N SER A 478 -11.32 -19.60 -3.56
CA SER A 478 -12.02 -20.69 -4.26
C SER A 478 -11.21 -21.99 -4.39
N LYS A 479 -9.88 -21.88 -4.37
CA LYS A 479 -8.92 -22.98 -4.53
C LYS A 479 -8.42 -23.56 -3.20
N VAL A 480 -8.95 -23.10 -2.06
CA VAL A 480 -8.59 -23.61 -0.72
C VAL A 480 -9.82 -23.95 0.11
N LYS A 481 -9.67 -24.84 1.10
CA LYS A 481 -10.77 -25.26 2.00
C LYS A 481 -11.06 -24.26 3.13
N LEU A 482 -10.24 -23.23 3.28
CA LEU A 482 -10.40 -22.22 4.35
C LEU A 482 -11.46 -21.20 3.95
N THR A 483 -12.20 -20.68 4.93
CA THR A 483 -13.13 -19.56 4.70
C THR A 483 -12.34 -18.25 4.59
N ASN A 484 -12.64 -17.41 3.59
CA ASN A 484 -12.02 -16.08 3.49
C ASN A 484 -12.47 -15.21 4.70
N PRO A 485 -11.55 -14.74 5.55
CA PRO A 485 -11.91 -13.93 6.72
C PRO A 485 -12.39 -12.52 6.37
N TRP A 486 -12.07 -11.99 5.19
CA TRP A 486 -12.48 -10.66 4.74
C TRP A 486 -12.82 -10.67 3.24
N PRO A 487 -14.00 -11.22 2.85
CA PRO A 487 -14.34 -11.48 1.45
C PRO A 487 -14.38 -10.22 0.56
N PRO A 488 -14.22 -10.37 -0.78
CA PRO A 488 -14.21 -9.27 -1.74
C PRO A 488 -15.44 -8.34 -1.72
N THR A 489 -16.55 -8.77 -1.11
CA THR A 489 -17.74 -7.93 -0.87
C THR A 489 -17.41 -6.69 -0.04
N TYR A 490 -16.39 -6.75 0.82
CA TYR A 490 -15.90 -5.59 1.58
C TYR A 490 -15.05 -4.63 0.75
N TYR A 491 -14.39 -5.10 -0.32
CA TYR A 491 -13.74 -4.22 -1.30
C TYR A 491 -14.78 -3.44 -2.10
N TRP A 492 -15.79 -4.15 -2.64
CA TRP A 492 -16.90 -3.54 -3.38
C TRP A 492 -17.62 -2.48 -2.55
N ARG A 493 -17.98 -2.79 -1.30
CA ARG A 493 -18.63 -1.83 -0.38
C ARG A 493 -17.75 -0.62 -0.05
N ALA A 494 -16.44 -0.81 0.14
CA ALA A 494 -15.50 0.29 0.39
C ALA A 494 -15.39 1.23 -0.82
N MET A 495 -15.21 0.68 -2.02
CA MET A 495 -15.18 1.44 -3.28
C MET A 495 -16.50 2.19 -3.49
N ALA A 496 -17.64 1.48 -3.41
CA ALA A 496 -18.97 2.06 -3.58
C ALA A 496 -19.23 3.22 -2.61
N SER A 497 -18.84 3.08 -1.33
CA SER A 497 -18.97 4.12 -0.31
C SER A 497 -18.17 5.38 -0.62
N ILE A 498 -16.93 5.21 -1.09
CA ILE A 498 -16.06 6.33 -1.49
C ILE A 498 -16.65 7.03 -2.72
N VAL A 499 -16.95 6.33 -3.81
CA VAL A 499 -17.42 6.95 -5.06
C VAL A 499 -18.84 7.53 -4.95
N SER A 500 -19.62 7.09 -3.95
CA SER A 500 -20.93 7.66 -3.58
C SER A 500 -20.83 8.88 -2.64
N THR A 501 -19.65 9.49 -2.50
CA THR A 501 -19.46 10.70 -1.67
C THR A 501 -19.99 11.95 -2.39
N PRO A 502 -20.83 12.80 -1.77
CA PRO A 502 -21.20 14.11 -2.29
C PRO A 502 -19.96 14.98 -2.54
N THR A 503 -19.99 15.84 -3.57
CA THR A 503 -18.84 16.67 -3.95
C THR A 503 -18.33 17.56 -2.80
N GLU A 504 -19.22 18.09 -1.96
CA GLU A 504 -18.86 18.91 -0.78
C GLU A 504 -18.20 18.11 0.36
N GLU A 505 -18.39 16.78 0.40
CA GLU A 505 -17.80 15.88 1.41
C GLU A 505 -16.51 15.21 0.91
N ALA A 506 -16.15 15.39 -0.36
CA ALA A 506 -15.04 14.69 -1.00
C ALA A 506 -13.68 15.36 -0.68
N SER A 507 -12.77 14.59 -0.09
CA SER A 507 -11.45 15.04 0.39
C SER A 507 -10.29 14.44 -0.42
N SER A 508 -9.14 15.10 -0.44
CA SER A 508 -7.93 14.59 -1.10
C SER A 508 -7.53 13.21 -0.58
N THR A 509 -7.70 12.98 0.73
CA THR A 509 -7.53 11.68 1.40
C THR A 509 -8.30 10.54 0.72
N GLN A 510 -9.52 10.79 0.25
CA GLN A 510 -10.34 9.76 -0.42
C GLN A 510 -9.85 9.44 -1.83
N TYR A 511 -9.44 10.45 -2.61
CA TYR A 511 -8.89 10.22 -3.96
C TYR A 511 -7.55 9.49 -3.89
N THR A 512 -6.64 9.87 -2.97
CA THR A 512 -5.39 9.16 -2.71
C THR A 512 -5.62 7.70 -2.30
N ALA A 513 -6.57 7.44 -1.39
CA ALA A 513 -6.92 6.10 -0.98
C ALA A 513 -7.56 5.28 -2.11
N LEU A 514 -8.48 5.87 -2.88
CA LEU A 514 -9.15 5.19 -3.99
C LEU A 514 -8.15 4.79 -5.08
N ARG A 515 -7.21 5.68 -5.44
CA ARG A 515 -6.15 5.37 -6.40
C ARG A 515 -5.38 4.12 -5.97
N SER A 516 -4.90 4.11 -4.73
CA SER A 516 -4.05 3.02 -4.22
C SER A 516 -4.82 1.77 -3.78
N MET A 517 -6.15 1.81 -3.70
CA MET A 517 -7.00 0.62 -3.65
C MET A 517 -7.11 -0.07 -5.00
N ILE A 518 -6.95 0.66 -6.10
CA ILE A 518 -7.15 0.16 -7.47
C ILE A 518 -5.81 -0.22 -8.11
N GLU A 519 -4.80 0.65 -8.07
CA GLU A 519 -3.54 0.49 -8.80
C GLU A 519 -2.76 -0.76 -8.36
N GLY A 520 -2.67 -1.76 -9.27
CA GLY A 520 -2.05 -3.07 -9.02
C GLY A 520 -3.04 -4.16 -8.58
N TRP A 521 -4.32 -3.83 -8.47
CA TRP A 521 -5.39 -4.68 -7.91
C TRP A 521 -6.55 -4.87 -8.88
N GLU A 522 -6.66 -4.03 -9.91
CA GLU A 522 -7.75 -4.01 -10.88
C GLU A 522 -7.98 -5.35 -11.57
N GLN A 523 -6.91 -6.10 -11.88
CA GLN A 523 -7.00 -7.43 -12.49
C GLN A 523 -7.74 -8.42 -11.58
N ARG A 524 -7.39 -8.45 -10.28
CA ARG A 524 -8.04 -9.32 -9.29
C ARG A 524 -9.50 -8.90 -9.04
N PHE A 525 -9.80 -7.60 -9.14
CA PHE A 525 -11.16 -7.09 -9.04
C PHE A 525 -12.02 -7.52 -10.24
N ILE A 526 -11.47 -7.47 -11.46
CA ILE A 526 -12.12 -7.96 -12.68
C ILE A 526 -12.28 -9.49 -12.68
N GLU A 527 -11.29 -10.25 -12.21
CA GLU A 527 -11.39 -11.71 -12.03
C GLU A 527 -12.51 -12.13 -11.06
N LEU A 528 -12.89 -11.27 -10.11
CA LEU A 528 -13.91 -11.55 -9.08
C LEU A 528 -15.32 -11.05 -9.42
N TYR A 529 -15.46 -10.05 -10.29
CA TYR A 529 -16.76 -9.41 -10.61
C TYR A 529 -17.03 -9.18 -12.11
N GLY A 530 -16.10 -9.53 -13.00
CA GLY A 530 -16.24 -9.40 -14.45
C GLY A 530 -16.57 -7.99 -14.90
N VAL A 531 -17.57 -7.86 -15.79
CA VAL A 531 -18.05 -6.57 -16.32
C VAL A 531 -18.50 -5.58 -15.25
N GLN A 532 -18.92 -6.05 -14.07
CA GLN A 532 -19.35 -5.19 -12.97
C GLN A 532 -18.16 -4.46 -12.32
N ALA A 533 -16.97 -5.08 -12.30
CA ALA A 533 -15.74 -4.38 -11.92
C ALA A 533 -15.38 -3.28 -12.93
N ILE A 534 -15.54 -3.51 -14.23
CA ILE A 534 -15.24 -2.53 -15.27
C ILE A 534 -16.16 -1.30 -15.13
N ALA A 535 -17.46 -1.51 -14.91
CA ALA A 535 -18.40 -0.44 -14.61
C ALA A 535 -18.03 0.33 -13.33
N ALA A 536 -17.68 -0.38 -12.24
CA ALA A 536 -17.23 0.26 -10.99
C ALA A 536 -15.91 1.03 -11.15
N LEU A 537 -14.98 0.55 -11.98
CA LEU A 537 -13.72 1.24 -12.30
C LEU A 537 -13.95 2.51 -13.13
N ARG A 538 -14.90 2.52 -14.08
CA ARG A 538 -15.31 3.74 -14.78
C ARG A 538 -15.85 4.78 -13.79
N VAL A 539 -16.78 4.39 -12.91
CA VAL A 539 -17.33 5.30 -11.88
C VAL A 539 -16.23 5.82 -10.95
N ALA A 540 -15.28 4.96 -10.56
CA ALA A 540 -14.18 5.31 -9.65
C ALA A 540 -13.11 6.21 -10.28
N LEU A 541 -12.76 6.02 -11.56
CA LEU A 541 -11.62 6.66 -12.21
C LEU A 541 -11.99 7.77 -13.21
N VAL A 542 -13.25 7.84 -13.65
CA VAL A 542 -13.78 8.85 -14.57
C VAL A 542 -14.82 9.72 -13.87
N ASP A 543 -15.96 9.14 -13.48
CA ASP A 543 -17.12 9.93 -13.06
C ASP A 543 -16.93 10.61 -11.69
N PHE A 544 -16.29 9.92 -10.74
CA PHE A 544 -15.99 10.46 -9.40
C PHE A 544 -14.94 11.60 -9.41
N PRO A 545 -13.76 11.48 -10.08
CA PRO A 545 -12.82 12.61 -10.19
C PRO A 545 -13.34 13.77 -11.05
N ALA A 546 -14.18 13.53 -12.06
CA ALA A 546 -14.77 14.59 -12.87
C ALA A 546 -15.61 15.60 -12.04
N ARG A 547 -16.25 15.11 -10.97
CA ARG A 547 -17.06 15.92 -10.04
C ARG A 547 -16.32 16.32 -8.74
N ALA A 548 -14.99 16.35 -8.75
CA ALA A 548 -14.18 16.68 -7.58
C ALA A 548 -14.23 18.19 -7.23
N PRO A 549 -14.26 18.57 -5.93
CA PRO A 549 -14.22 19.96 -5.51
C PRO A 549 -12.83 20.58 -5.78
N PRO A 550 -12.72 21.92 -5.94
CA PRO A 550 -11.46 22.57 -6.29
C PRO A 550 -10.28 22.25 -5.36
N SER A 551 -10.52 22.03 -4.06
CA SER A 551 -9.48 21.65 -3.09
C SER A 551 -8.92 20.24 -3.26
N ALA A 552 -9.67 19.33 -3.88
CA ALA A 552 -9.24 17.95 -4.11
C ALA A 552 -8.80 17.68 -5.56
N LYS A 553 -8.87 18.69 -6.45
CA LYS A 553 -8.70 18.53 -7.90
C LYS A 553 -7.35 17.93 -8.32
N VAL A 554 -6.28 18.20 -7.57
CA VAL A 554 -4.95 17.60 -7.82
C VAL A 554 -4.94 16.10 -7.51
N ALA A 555 -5.49 15.70 -6.35
CA ALA A 555 -5.60 14.29 -5.97
C ALA A 555 -6.57 13.53 -6.90
N ALA A 556 -7.68 14.17 -7.30
CA ALA A 556 -8.62 13.63 -8.28
C ALA A 556 -7.99 13.42 -9.67
N GLY A 557 -7.22 14.39 -10.18
CA GLY A 557 -6.49 14.26 -11.45
C GLY A 557 -5.46 13.12 -11.46
N SER A 558 -4.98 12.68 -10.29
CA SER A 558 -4.14 11.49 -10.17
C SER A 558 -4.85 10.18 -10.53
N LEU A 559 -6.20 10.15 -10.55
CA LEU A 559 -6.99 9.02 -11.03
C LEU A 559 -7.08 9.00 -12.56
N SER A 560 -7.16 10.17 -13.22
CA SER A 560 -7.14 10.25 -14.68
C SER A 560 -5.84 9.68 -15.25
N VAL A 561 -4.69 10.02 -14.62
CA VAL A 561 -3.38 9.42 -14.96
C VAL A 561 -3.34 7.91 -14.74
N LEU A 562 -4.20 7.36 -13.87
CA LEU A 562 -4.36 5.91 -13.73
C LEU A 562 -5.22 5.31 -14.85
N VAL A 563 -6.21 6.02 -15.41
CA VAL A 563 -6.92 5.61 -16.63
C VAL A 563 -5.95 5.51 -17.80
N ASP A 564 -5.15 6.55 -18.06
CA ASP A 564 -4.15 6.57 -19.13
C ASP A 564 -3.15 5.41 -19.01
N LYS A 565 -2.78 5.07 -17.77
CA LYS A 565 -1.91 3.94 -17.45
C LYS A 565 -2.59 2.59 -17.73
N LEU A 566 -3.85 2.43 -17.35
CA LEU A 566 -4.60 1.17 -17.53
C LEU A 566 -4.94 0.91 -19.00
N ASP A 567 -5.25 1.95 -19.77
CA ASP A 567 -5.44 1.84 -21.22
C ASP A 567 -4.11 1.45 -21.91
N ARG A 568 -3.03 2.19 -21.66
CA ARG A 568 -1.71 1.92 -22.27
C ARG A 568 -1.09 0.59 -21.85
N ASP A 569 -1.09 0.26 -20.55
CA ASP A 569 -0.35 -0.89 -20.02
C ASP A 569 -1.18 -2.20 -20.08
N LYS A 570 -2.51 -2.12 -20.25
CA LYS A 570 -3.42 -3.29 -20.19
C LYS A 570 -4.52 -3.33 -21.26
N GLY A 571 -4.70 -2.29 -22.07
CA GLY A 571 -5.83 -2.20 -23.02
C GLY A 571 -7.19 -2.03 -22.34
N LEU A 572 -7.23 -1.55 -21.09
CA LEU A 572 -8.46 -1.38 -20.34
C LEU A 572 -9.04 0.02 -20.56
N THR A 573 -9.68 0.21 -21.70
CA THR A 573 -10.36 1.46 -22.06
C THR A 573 -11.61 1.67 -21.19
N LEU A 574 -11.58 2.67 -20.31
CA LEU A 574 -12.70 3.03 -19.42
C LEU A 574 -13.47 4.28 -19.88
N ALA A 575 -12.94 5.02 -20.86
CA ALA A 575 -13.55 6.21 -21.42
C ALA A 575 -14.25 5.90 -22.75
N TYR A 576 -15.57 6.13 -22.76
CA TYR A 576 -16.45 6.22 -23.94
C TYR A 576 -17.45 7.35 -23.67
#